data_AF-A0A928B347-F1
#
_entry.id   AF-A0A928B347-F1
#
_cell.length_a   1.000
_cell.length_b   1.000
_cell.length_c   1.000
_cell.angle_alpha   90.00
_cell.angle_beta   90.00
_cell.angle_gamma   90.00
#
_symmetry.space_group_name_H-M   'P 1'
#
loop_
_entity.id
_entity.type
_entity.pdbx_description
1 polymer ?
#
loop_
_entity_poly.entity_id
_entity_poly.type
_entity_poly.pdbx_seq_one_letter_code
_entity_poly.pdbx_strand_id
1 'polypeptide(L)'
;MKKLTLLLAFALVLGTVACSDDDNKLPYIPYEPEEPEVPAAGEDPAIQEGTYYLNEVLLCDPAHPAGINIKDKVNFFSSMSMTIKQSPTKLLVSIDDSNSPFDAWGVELPEGDMECTLDTGVVPNELRTVDGLLLATFERNGFTVSFQLDSDQLTYKYKFQ
;
A
#
# COMPACT_ATOMS: atom_id res chain seq x y z
N MET A 1 -23.38 0.50 -5.62
CA MET A 1 -24.07 1.16 -4.48
C MET A 1 -24.36 0.11 -3.41
N LYS A 2 -23.56 0.04 -2.36
CA LYS A 2 -23.85 -0.75 -1.14
C LYS A 2 -23.49 0.16 0.04
N LYS A 3 -24.51 0.61 0.77
CA LYS A 3 -24.36 1.52 1.92
C LYS A 3 -24.01 0.69 3.15
N LEU A 4 -22.87 1.00 3.77
CA LEU A 4 -22.42 0.42 5.03
C LEU A 4 -23.20 1.12 6.17
N THR A 5 -24.01 0.38 6.91
CA THR A 5 -24.75 0.93 8.06
C THR A 5 -23.91 0.76 9.32
N LEU A 6 -23.41 1.87 9.85
CA LEU A 6 -22.75 1.99 11.15
C LEU A 6 -23.81 1.93 12.26
N LEU A 7 -23.70 0.98 13.18
CA LEU A 7 -24.61 0.84 14.33
C LEU A 7 -23.86 1.30 15.59
N LEU A 8 -24.06 2.56 15.96
CA LEU A 8 -23.63 3.13 17.24
C LEU A 8 -24.86 3.21 18.13
N ALA A 9 -24.91 2.42 19.20
CA ALA A 9 -25.98 2.49 20.19
C ALA A 9 -25.39 2.88 21.55
N PHE A 10 -25.46 4.17 21.86
CA PHE A 10 -25.33 4.69 23.21
C PHE A 10 -26.72 4.70 23.84
N ALA A 11 -26.93 3.86 24.85
CA ALA A 11 -28.13 3.92 25.69
C ALA A 11 -27.76 4.57 27.03
N LEU A 12 -27.95 5.88 27.10
CA LEU A 12 -28.02 6.63 28.34
C LEU A 12 -29.42 6.40 28.93
N VAL A 13 -29.52 5.68 30.05
CA VAL A 13 -30.78 5.59 30.80
C VAL A 13 -30.69 6.48 32.02
N LEU A 14 -31.36 7.63 31.93
CA LEU A 14 -31.75 8.47 33.05
C LEU A 14 -33.15 8.07 33.52
N GLY A 15 -33.32 7.98 34.84
CA GLY A 15 -34.61 7.94 35.53
C GLY A 15 -34.70 6.76 36.51
N THR A 16 -35.20 6.89 37.74
CA THR A 16 -35.83 7.99 38.48
C THR A 16 -35.81 7.64 39.96
N VAL A 17 -35.81 8.66 40.81
CA VAL A 17 -35.89 8.60 42.28
C VAL A 17 -37.16 7.89 42.77
N ALA A 18 -37.02 7.03 43.79
CA ALA A 18 -38.07 6.72 44.75
C ALA A 18 -37.48 6.80 46.16
N CYS A 19 -38.11 7.62 47.02
CA CYS A 19 -37.78 7.82 48.42
C CYS A 19 -37.89 6.54 49.25
N SER A 20 -36.94 6.33 50.16
CA SER A 20 -37.23 5.86 51.51
C SER A 20 -36.12 6.33 52.43
N ASP A 21 -36.50 7.06 53.48
CA ASP A 21 -35.65 7.34 54.65
C ASP A 21 -35.24 6.00 55.28
N ASP A 22 -33.94 5.78 55.45
CA ASP A 22 -33.41 4.87 56.47
C ASP A 22 -31.95 5.23 56.79
N ASP A 23 -31.64 5.26 58.08
CA ASP A 23 -30.43 5.80 58.70
C ASP A 23 -29.18 4.92 58.45
N ASN A 24 -28.72 4.83 57.20
CA ASN A 24 -27.43 4.25 56.85
C ASN A 24 -26.57 5.27 56.12
N LYS A 25 -25.90 6.14 56.89
CA LYS A 25 -24.85 7.00 56.36
C LYS A 25 -23.65 6.13 55.99
N LEU A 26 -23.62 5.67 54.74
CA LEU A 26 -22.44 5.07 54.12
C LEU A 26 -21.25 6.04 54.29
N PRO A 27 -20.03 5.54 54.57
CA PRO A 27 -18.86 6.41 54.67
C PRO A 27 -18.68 7.18 53.36
N TYR A 28 -18.40 8.48 53.47
CA TYR A 28 -18.04 9.30 52.31
C TYR A 28 -16.71 8.80 51.74
N ILE A 29 -16.76 8.20 50.55
CA ILE A 29 -15.58 7.89 49.75
C ILE A 29 -15.36 9.09 48.82
N PRO A 30 -14.20 9.78 48.89
CA PRO A 30 -13.88 10.84 47.94
C PRO A 30 -13.96 10.30 46.51
N TYR A 31 -14.74 10.96 45.67
CA TYR A 31 -14.78 10.65 44.24
C TYR A 31 -13.50 11.18 43.60
N GLU A 32 -12.59 10.26 43.27
CA GLU A 32 -11.48 10.54 42.37
C GLU A 32 -12.00 10.25 40.95
N PRO A 33 -12.16 11.27 40.08
CA PRO A 33 -12.57 11.04 38.71
C PRO A 33 -11.50 10.18 38.03
N GLU A 34 -11.89 9.01 37.54
CA GLU A 34 -11.01 8.22 36.68
C GLU A 34 -10.66 9.09 35.46
N GLU A 35 -9.37 9.43 35.32
CA GLU A 35 -8.90 10.09 34.11
C GLU A 35 -9.28 9.19 32.93
N PRO A 36 -9.94 9.73 31.89
CA PRO A 36 -10.27 8.91 30.74
C PRO A 36 -8.97 8.35 30.18
N GLU A 37 -8.84 7.02 30.20
CA GLU A 37 -7.73 6.35 29.53
C GLU A 37 -7.80 6.78 28.05
N VAL A 38 -6.89 7.67 27.65
CA VAL A 38 -6.66 7.94 26.23
C VAL A 38 -6.14 6.61 25.69
N PRO A 39 -6.87 5.90 24.81
CA PRO A 39 -6.37 4.66 24.26
C PRO A 39 -5.02 4.96 23.63
N ALA A 40 -4.00 4.19 23.98
CA ALA A 40 -2.70 4.26 23.32
C ALA A 40 -2.95 4.26 21.80
N ALA A 41 -2.27 5.14 21.06
CA ALA A 41 -2.35 5.15 19.60
C ALA A 41 -2.13 3.71 19.12
N GLY A 42 -3.21 3.07 18.64
CA GLY A 42 -3.21 1.64 18.37
C GLY A 42 -2.15 1.32 17.32
N GLU A 43 -1.45 0.19 17.51
CA GLU A 43 -0.54 -0.34 16.50
C GLU A 43 -1.28 -0.43 15.16
N ASP A 44 -0.60 -0.04 14.08
CA ASP A 44 -1.11 -0.19 12.72
C ASP A 44 -1.44 -1.68 12.50
N PRO A 45 -2.69 -2.04 12.14
CA PRO A 45 -3.07 -3.45 12.07
C PRO A 45 -2.25 -4.22 11.03
N ALA A 46 -2.36 -5.55 11.08
CA ALA A 46 -1.50 -6.48 10.35
C ALA A 46 -1.25 -6.10 8.88
N ILE A 47 0.04 -6.03 8.52
CA ILE A 47 0.52 -5.78 7.16
C ILE A 47 0.12 -6.95 6.26
N GLN A 48 -0.51 -6.65 5.13
CA GLN A 48 -0.69 -7.60 4.02
C GLN A 48 0.49 -7.49 3.08
N GLU A 49 1.09 -8.62 2.73
CA GLU A 49 2.28 -8.67 1.86
C GLU A 49 1.99 -9.51 0.62
N GLY A 50 2.45 -9.02 -0.53
CA GLY A 50 2.42 -9.74 -1.80
C GLY A 50 3.67 -9.46 -2.61
N THR A 51 4.31 -10.52 -3.10
CA THR A 51 5.48 -10.43 -4.00
C THR A 51 5.06 -10.77 -5.42
N TYR A 52 5.36 -9.85 -6.34
CA TYR A 52 5.16 -9.98 -7.77
C TYR A 52 6.50 -10.28 -8.42
N TYR A 53 6.56 -11.34 -9.20
CA TYR A 53 7.79 -11.73 -9.88
C TYR A 53 7.77 -11.23 -11.30
N LEU A 54 8.94 -10.94 -11.85
CA LEU A 54 9.02 -10.53 -13.24
C LEU A 54 8.54 -11.65 -14.16
N ASN A 55 7.45 -11.39 -14.87
CA ASN A 55 6.81 -12.32 -15.78
C ASN A 55 7.25 -12.09 -17.24
N GLU A 56 7.30 -10.84 -17.68
CA GLU A 56 7.69 -10.48 -19.05
C GLU A 56 8.69 -9.32 -19.08
N VAL A 57 9.57 -9.34 -20.08
CA VAL A 57 10.36 -8.18 -20.50
C VAL A 57 10.03 -7.93 -21.95
N LEU A 58 9.38 -6.81 -22.25
CA LEU A 58 8.93 -6.49 -23.59
C LEU A 58 9.84 -5.45 -24.23
N LEU A 59 10.34 -5.74 -25.42
CA LEU A 59 10.97 -4.77 -26.31
C LEU A 59 9.90 -4.25 -27.29
N CYS A 60 9.53 -2.99 -27.18
CA CYS A 60 8.59 -2.30 -28.06
C CYS A 60 9.35 -1.48 -29.09
N ASP A 61 9.04 -1.69 -30.37
CA ASP A 61 9.54 -0.92 -31.51
C ASP A 61 8.35 -0.42 -32.35
N PRO A 62 8.54 0.47 -33.34
CA PRO A 62 7.44 0.98 -34.17
C PRO A 62 6.66 -0.08 -34.96
N ALA A 63 7.29 -1.20 -35.31
CA ALA A 63 6.64 -2.33 -35.98
C ALA A 63 5.91 -3.26 -35.00
N HIS A 64 6.35 -3.29 -33.73
CA HIS A 64 5.82 -4.12 -32.66
C HIS A 64 5.43 -3.29 -31.42
N PRO A 65 4.39 -2.43 -31.51
CA PRO A 65 4.01 -1.54 -30.41
C PRO A 65 3.51 -2.29 -29.16
N ALA A 66 3.02 -3.52 -29.32
CA ALA A 66 2.64 -4.39 -28.20
C ALA A 66 3.85 -5.00 -27.48
N GLY A 67 5.04 -4.96 -28.11
CA GLY A 67 6.27 -5.51 -27.59
C GLY A 67 6.50 -6.98 -27.92
N ILE A 68 7.77 -7.35 -28.06
CA ILE A 68 8.25 -8.73 -28.18
C ILE A 68 8.80 -9.15 -26.81
N ASN A 69 8.33 -10.27 -26.27
CA ASN A 69 8.86 -10.78 -25.00
C ASN A 69 10.26 -11.36 -25.19
N ILE A 70 11.24 -10.74 -24.52
CA ILE A 70 12.66 -11.07 -24.57
C ILE A 70 13.17 -11.65 -23.25
N LYS A 71 12.31 -11.89 -22.25
CA LYS A 71 12.74 -12.39 -20.93
C LYS A 71 13.57 -13.66 -21.05
N ASP A 72 13.11 -14.64 -21.83
CA ASP A 72 13.80 -15.93 -21.99
C ASP A 72 15.00 -15.88 -22.94
N LYS A 73 15.32 -14.70 -23.50
CA LYS A 73 16.50 -14.49 -24.34
C LYS A 73 17.72 -14.05 -23.54
N VAL A 74 17.53 -13.64 -22.29
CA VAL A 74 18.59 -13.10 -21.44
C VAL A 74 18.41 -13.52 -19.98
N ASN A 75 19.48 -13.94 -19.32
CA ASN A 75 19.39 -14.62 -18.03
C ASN A 75 19.30 -13.65 -16.83
N PHE A 76 19.58 -12.36 -17.08
CA PHE A 76 19.73 -11.33 -16.06
C PHE A 76 18.49 -11.13 -15.18
N PHE A 77 17.31 -11.35 -15.73
CA PHE A 77 16.07 -10.94 -15.10
C PHE A 77 15.42 -12.00 -14.19
N SER A 78 16.09 -13.12 -13.99
CA SER A 78 15.52 -14.29 -13.30
C SER A 78 15.23 -14.06 -11.81
N SER A 79 15.85 -13.06 -11.17
CA SER A 79 15.64 -12.73 -9.76
C SER A 79 14.80 -11.49 -9.49
N MET A 80 14.36 -10.76 -10.53
CA MET A 80 13.67 -9.49 -10.32
C MET A 80 12.31 -9.68 -9.65
N SER A 81 12.04 -8.88 -8.63
CA SER A 81 10.75 -8.92 -7.91
C SER A 81 10.34 -7.54 -7.39
N MET A 82 9.03 -7.38 -7.16
CA MET A 82 8.43 -6.23 -6.52
C MET A 82 7.55 -6.72 -5.37
N THR A 83 7.87 -6.31 -4.15
CA THR A 83 7.11 -6.68 -2.95
C THR A 83 6.30 -5.48 -2.48
N ILE A 84 5.00 -5.69 -2.32
CA ILE A 84 4.03 -4.71 -1.83
C ILE A 84 3.63 -5.11 -0.42
N LYS A 85 3.84 -4.21 0.54
CA LYS A 85 3.41 -4.34 1.93
C LYS A 85 2.40 -3.25 2.22
N GLN A 86 1.19 -3.62 2.54
CA GLN A 86 0.09 -2.69 2.78
C GLN A 86 -0.45 -2.81 4.20
N SER A 87 -0.54 -1.68 4.88
CA SER A 87 -1.35 -1.49 6.08
C SER A 87 -2.46 -0.46 5.80
N PRO A 88 -3.39 -0.22 6.74
CA PRO A 88 -4.37 0.85 6.58
C PRO A 88 -3.77 2.26 6.48
N THR A 89 -2.57 2.47 6.99
CA THR A 89 -1.94 3.80 6.98
C THR A 89 -0.84 3.95 5.95
N LYS A 90 -0.21 2.85 5.50
CA LYS A 90 0.97 2.89 4.65
C LYS A 90 0.94 1.86 3.54
N LEU A 91 1.59 2.22 2.44
CA LEU A 91 1.98 1.32 1.37
C LEU A 91 3.49 1.37 1.25
N LEU A 92 4.15 0.25 1.48
CA LEU A 92 5.59 0.09 1.34
C LEU A 92 5.89 -0.79 0.13
N VAL A 93 6.90 -0.41 -0.64
CA VAL A 93 7.31 -1.10 -1.86
C VAL A 93 8.79 -1.37 -1.79
N SER A 94 9.18 -2.61 -2.03
CA SER A 94 10.57 -2.99 -2.22
C SER A 94 10.76 -3.62 -3.59
N ILE A 95 11.83 -3.25 -4.28
CA ILE A 95 12.16 -3.74 -5.61
C ILE A 95 13.54 -4.38 -5.53
N ASP A 96 13.63 -5.65 -5.91
CA ASP A 96 14.91 -6.32 -6.13
C ASP A 96 15.19 -6.32 -7.63
N ASP A 97 16.14 -5.49 -8.04
CA ASP A 97 16.65 -5.38 -9.40
C ASP A 97 18.16 -5.70 -9.50
N SER A 98 18.73 -6.30 -8.46
CA SER A 98 20.19 -6.47 -8.26
C SER A 98 20.94 -7.14 -9.43
N ASN A 99 20.24 -7.92 -10.27
CA ASN A 99 20.81 -8.59 -11.43
C ASN A 99 20.42 -7.96 -12.79
N SER A 100 19.59 -6.90 -12.78
CA SER A 100 19.21 -6.16 -13.98
C SER A 100 20.41 -5.36 -14.51
N PRO A 101 20.75 -5.47 -15.81
CA PRO A 101 21.77 -4.64 -16.43
C PRO A 101 21.23 -3.24 -16.80
N PHE A 102 19.95 -2.98 -16.56
CA PHE A 102 19.25 -1.78 -16.99
C PHE A 102 18.72 -1.01 -15.79
N ASP A 103 18.97 0.29 -15.79
CA ASP A 103 18.29 1.24 -14.91
C ASP A 103 16.93 1.60 -15.52
N ALA A 104 15.87 1.02 -14.97
CA ALA A 104 14.50 1.23 -15.45
C ALA A 104 13.88 2.54 -14.93
N TRP A 105 14.41 3.12 -13.86
CA TRP A 105 13.82 4.30 -13.22
C TRP A 105 14.61 5.58 -13.51
N GLY A 106 15.81 5.45 -14.09
CA GLY A 106 16.71 6.56 -14.39
C GLY A 106 17.31 7.20 -13.13
N VAL A 107 17.12 6.54 -11.98
CA VAL A 107 17.54 6.97 -10.65
C VAL A 107 17.83 5.72 -9.83
N GLU A 108 18.81 5.83 -8.94
CA GLU A 108 19.10 4.76 -7.97
C GLU A 108 17.96 4.68 -6.96
N LEU A 109 17.30 3.52 -6.91
CA LEU A 109 16.28 3.26 -5.90
C LEU A 109 16.96 2.96 -4.55
N PRO A 110 16.40 3.43 -3.43
CA PRO A 110 16.91 3.08 -2.12
C PRO A 110 16.77 1.58 -1.86
N GLU A 111 17.77 1.01 -1.18
CA GLU A 111 17.68 -0.37 -0.71
C GLU A 111 16.55 -0.53 0.32
N GLY A 112 15.71 -1.55 0.15
CA GLY A 112 14.64 -1.92 1.09
C GLY A 112 13.27 -1.34 0.76
N ASP A 113 12.51 -1.00 1.80
CA ASP A 113 11.11 -0.57 1.69
C ASP A 113 10.99 0.95 1.48
N MET A 114 10.30 1.35 0.42
CA MET A 114 9.95 2.74 0.09
C MET A 114 8.49 3.02 0.42
N GLU A 115 8.21 4.12 1.11
CA GLU A 115 6.83 4.58 1.27
C GLU A 115 6.28 5.13 -0.06
N CYS A 116 5.12 4.61 -0.45
CA CYS A 116 4.51 4.85 -1.74
C CYS A 116 3.01 5.17 -1.59
N THR A 117 2.43 5.61 -2.69
CA THR A 117 1.00 5.85 -2.86
C THR A 117 0.55 5.20 -4.17
N LEU A 118 -0.66 4.66 -4.18
CA LEU A 118 -1.30 4.15 -5.40
C LEU A 118 -2.40 5.11 -5.81
N ASP A 119 -2.16 5.89 -6.87
CA ASP A 119 -3.16 6.77 -7.45
C ASP A 119 -4.14 5.94 -8.28
N THR A 120 -5.38 5.87 -7.82
CA THR A 120 -6.50 5.17 -8.47
C THR A 120 -7.42 6.11 -9.25
N GLY A 121 -7.10 7.41 -9.28
CA GLY A 121 -7.78 8.43 -10.08
C GLY A 121 -7.32 8.49 -11.53
N VAL A 122 -6.22 7.82 -11.86
CA VAL A 122 -5.64 7.72 -13.20
C VAL A 122 -5.75 6.29 -13.74
N VAL A 123 -5.82 6.14 -15.06
CA VAL A 123 -5.91 4.83 -15.73
C VAL A 123 -4.82 4.75 -16.81
N PRO A 124 -3.84 3.83 -16.70
CA PRO A 124 -3.67 2.86 -15.62
C PRO A 124 -3.38 3.51 -14.26
N ASN A 125 -3.68 2.81 -13.16
CA ASN A 125 -3.38 3.32 -11.82
C ASN A 125 -1.86 3.50 -11.68
N GLU A 126 -1.41 4.49 -10.93
CA GLU A 126 0.01 4.81 -10.81
C GLU A 126 0.53 4.54 -9.40
N LEU A 127 1.54 3.68 -9.28
CA LEU A 127 2.30 3.47 -8.06
C LEU A 127 3.46 4.46 -8.03
N ARG A 128 3.42 5.40 -7.09
CA ARG A 128 4.41 6.46 -6.94
C ARG A 128 5.01 6.47 -5.55
N THR A 129 6.29 6.80 -5.43
CA THR A 129 6.88 7.16 -4.15
C THR A 129 6.24 8.45 -3.59
N VAL A 130 6.43 8.72 -2.30
CA VAL A 130 5.90 9.95 -1.67
C VAL A 130 6.49 11.24 -2.28
N ASP A 131 7.70 11.20 -2.84
CA ASP A 131 8.33 12.31 -3.56
C ASP A 131 7.92 12.41 -5.04
N GLY A 132 7.08 11.49 -5.52
CA GLY A 132 6.38 11.59 -6.81
C GLY A 132 6.98 10.80 -7.97
N LEU A 133 8.08 10.06 -7.75
CA LEU A 133 8.66 9.16 -8.76
C LEU A 133 7.65 8.07 -9.13
N LEU A 134 7.42 7.89 -10.43
CA LEU A 134 6.58 6.79 -10.93
C LEU A 134 7.38 5.49 -10.89
N LEU A 135 7.01 4.58 -10.00
CA LEU A 135 7.65 3.26 -9.91
C LEU A 135 7.07 2.28 -10.91
N ALA A 136 5.75 2.23 -11.02
CA ALA A 136 5.05 1.36 -11.95
C ALA A 136 3.61 1.83 -12.19
N THR A 137 3.02 1.39 -13.29
CA THR A 137 1.57 1.45 -13.49
C THR A 137 0.94 0.10 -13.14
N PHE A 138 -0.25 0.10 -12.56
CA PHE A 138 -0.97 -1.11 -12.17
C PHE A 138 -2.25 -1.29 -12.98
N GLU A 139 -2.41 -2.47 -13.59
CA GLU A 139 -3.64 -2.88 -14.28
C GLU A 139 -3.97 -4.35 -14.01
N ARG A 140 -5.26 -4.63 -13.76
CA ARG A 140 -5.85 -5.94 -13.45
C ARG A 140 -5.09 -6.70 -12.34
N ASN A 141 -3.97 -7.33 -12.72
CA ASN A 141 -3.25 -8.32 -11.92
C ASN A 141 -1.72 -8.10 -11.94
N GLY A 142 -1.21 -6.93 -12.35
CA GLY A 142 0.23 -6.75 -12.41
C GLY A 142 0.70 -5.31 -12.53
N PHE A 143 1.97 -5.14 -12.18
CA PHE A 143 2.69 -3.87 -12.29
C PHE A 143 3.49 -3.84 -13.58
N THR A 144 3.48 -2.71 -14.26
CA THR A 144 4.26 -2.46 -15.47
C THR A 144 5.19 -1.28 -15.25
N VAL A 145 6.48 -1.48 -15.49
CA VAL A 145 7.50 -0.42 -15.51
C VAL A 145 7.87 -0.18 -16.96
N SER A 146 7.73 1.06 -17.45
CA SER A 146 8.10 1.41 -18.83
C SER A 146 9.31 2.34 -18.79
N PHE A 147 10.33 2.03 -19.57
CA PHE A 147 11.58 2.78 -19.59
C PHE A 147 12.23 2.80 -20.97
N GLN A 148 13.16 3.72 -21.19
CA GLN A 148 13.95 3.82 -22.40
C GLN A 148 15.44 3.73 -22.04
N LEU A 149 16.20 3.07 -22.92
CA LEU A 149 17.66 3.08 -22.86
C LEU A 149 18.18 4.18 -23.80
N ASP A 150 19.31 3.96 -24.47
CA ASP A 150 19.94 4.95 -25.35
C ASP A 150 19.18 5.26 -26.66
N SER A 151 18.07 4.55 -26.94
CA SER A 151 17.31 4.70 -28.18
C SER A 151 15.97 5.35 -27.93
N ASP A 152 15.67 6.41 -28.69
CA ASP A 152 14.38 7.11 -28.68
C ASP A 152 13.26 6.31 -29.38
N GLN A 153 13.62 5.32 -30.19
CA GLN A 153 12.68 4.47 -30.92
C GLN A 153 12.27 3.21 -30.17
N LEU A 154 13.06 2.80 -29.18
CA LEU A 154 12.86 1.56 -28.44
C LEU A 154 12.38 1.86 -27.03
N THR A 155 11.27 1.24 -26.65
CA THR A 155 10.77 1.29 -25.27
C THR A 155 10.79 -0.11 -24.70
N TYR A 156 11.22 -0.23 -23.45
CA TYR A 156 11.25 -1.48 -22.71
C TYR A 156 10.15 -1.48 -21.67
N LYS A 157 9.56 -2.64 -21.42
CA LYS A 157 8.58 -2.81 -20.35
C LYS A 157 8.89 -4.03 -19.50
N TYR A 158 8.99 -3.84 -18.19
CA TYR A 158 8.93 -4.93 -17.23
C TYR A 158 7.49 -5.15 -16.80
N LYS A 159 7.04 -6.39 -16.77
CA LYS A 159 5.74 -6.77 -16.20
C LYS A 159 5.91 -7.73 -15.05
N PHE A 160 5.44 -7.32 -13.88
CA PHE A 160 5.43 -8.10 -12.65
C PHE A 160 4.02 -8.64 -12.40
N GLN A 161 3.89 -9.93 -12.09
CA GLN A 161 2.62 -10.63 -11.85
C GLN A 161 2.74 -11.65 -10.71
#